data_AF-A0A8X6NR85-F1
#
_entry.id   AF-A0A8X6NR85-F1
#
_cell.length_a   1.000
_cell.length_b   1.000
_cell.length_c   1.000
_cell.angle_alpha   90.00
_cell.angle_beta   90.00
_cell.angle_gamma   90.00
#
_symmetry.space_group_name_H-M   'P 1'
#
loop_
_entity.id
_entity.type
_entity.pdbx_description
1 polymer ?
#
loop_
_entity_poly.entity_id
_entity_poly.type
_entity_poly.pdbx_seq_one_letter_code
_entity_poly.pdbx_strand_id
1 'polypeptide(L)'
;MSSKWKDRCHASPKDSSERCCRVHDNCYGLSEKECLDEQVHIIQYMWKINNETIICEDDSTCEFSVCKCDKEVVECIAQNNHTYSEHYRFIRKYR
;
A
#
# COMPACT_ATOMS: atom_id res chain seq x y z
N MET A 1 2.23 10.36 -15.23
CA MET A 1 3.50 9.75 -14.76
C MET A 1 3.36 8.24 -14.72
N SER A 2 4.43 7.57 -15.17
CA SER A 2 4.78 6.15 -15.15
C SER A 2 3.71 5.07 -14.86
N SER A 3 3.15 4.50 -15.93
CA SER A 3 2.47 3.19 -16.01
C SER A 3 3.27 1.98 -15.49
N LYS A 4 4.48 2.20 -14.98
CA LYS A 4 5.51 1.18 -14.70
C LYS A 4 5.32 0.46 -13.36
N TRP A 5 4.43 0.96 -12.50
CA TRP A 5 4.11 0.39 -11.19
C TRP A 5 2.87 -0.50 -11.17
N LYS A 6 1.93 -0.28 -12.10
CA LYS A 6 0.72 -1.09 -12.26
C LYS A 6 1.00 -2.57 -12.53
N ASP A 7 2.19 -2.93 -13.00
CA ASP A 7 2.50 -4.30 -13.40
C ASP A 7 3.10 -5.18 -12.28
N ARG A 8 3.30 -4.67 -11.06
CA ARG A 8 3.97 -5.44 -9.99
C ARG A 8 3.04 -6.40 -9.24
N CYS A 9 1.75 -6.09 -9.09
CA CYS A 9 0.82 -6.84 -8.23
C CYS A 9 -0.28 -7.60 -8.99
N HIS A 10 -0.03 -7.98 -10.26
CA HIS A 10 -1.02 -8.61 -11.15
C HIS A 10 -0.78 -10.12 -11.37
N ALA A 11 -0.19 -10.84 -10.43
CA ALA A 11 -0.23 -12.30 -10.43
C ALA A 11 -1.51 -12.80 -9.73
N SER A 12 -2.08 -13.92 -10.17
CA SER A 12 -3.04 -14.68 -9.35
C SER A 12 -2.43 -14.85 -7.95
N PRO A 13 -3.18 -14.54 -6.86
CA PRO A 13 -2.60 -14.44 -5.52
C PRO A 13 -1.93 -15.77 -5.16
N LYS A 14 -0.60 -15.77 -5.21
CA LYS A 14 0.24 -16.91 -4.83
C LYS A 14 0.22 -17.10 -3.32
N ASP A 15 0.02 -16.01 -2.59
CA ASP A 15 -0.34 -15.95 -1.19
C ASP A 15 -1.34 -14.81 -0.94
N SER A 16 -1.86 -14.71 0.28
CA SER A 16 -2.81 -13.66 0.64
C SER A 16 -2.17 -12.27 0.75
N SER A 17 -0.83 -12.18 0.86
CA SER A 17 -0.11 -10.91 0.84
C SER A 17 -0.19 -10.23 -0.53
N GLU A 18 -0.21 -10.99 -1.64
CA GLU A 18 -0.46 -10.43 -2.98
C GLU A 18 -1.85 -9.76 -3.09
N ARG A 19 -2.86 -10.24 -2.36
CA ARG A 19 -4.18 -9.58 -2.31
C ARG A 19 -4.08 -8.22 -1.61
N CYS A 20 -3.32 -8.12 -0.51
CA CYS A 20 -3.10 -6.86 0.20
C CYS A 20 -2.43 -5.82 -0.72
N CYS A 21 -1.42 -6.22 -1.48
CA CYS A 21 -0.74 -5.34 -2.44
C CYS A 21 -1.69 -4.83 -3.53
N ARG A 22 -2.61 -5.66 -4.05
CA ARG A 22 -3.58 -5.22 -5.05
C ARG A 22 -4.58 -4.19 -4.50
N VAL A 23 -4.99 -4.34 -3.24
CA VAL A 23 -5.84 -3.34 -2.57
C VAL A 23 -5.06 -2.05 -2.40
N HIS A 24 -3.80 -2.13 -2.00
CA HIS A 24 -2.90 -0.97 -1.87
C HIS A 24 -2.71 -0.20 -3.17
N ASP A 25 -2.40 -0.89 -4.28
CA ASP A 25 -2.25 -0.26 -5.61
C ASP A 25 -3.54 0.46 -6.05
N ASN A 26 -4.70 -0.14 -5.78
CA ASN A 26 -5.99 0.51 -6.06
C ASN A 26 -6.21 1.74 -5.19
N CYS A 27 -5.85 1.65 -3.89
CA CYS A 27 -5.98 2.75 -2.95
C CYS A 27 -5.10 3.93 -3.38
N TYR A 28 -3.83 3.69 -3.73
CA TYR A 28 -2.93 4.72 -4.25
C TYR A 28 -3.46 5.37 -5.53
N GLY A 29 -4.05 4.59 -6.44
CA GLY A 29 -4.68 5.15 -7.66
C GLY A 29 -5.91 6.02 -7.38
N LEU A 30 -6.54 5.89 -6.22
CA LEU A 30 -7.56 6.83 -5.73
C LEU A 30 -6.91 8.05 -5.09
N SER A 31 -5.89 7.86 -4.26
CA SER A 31 -5.12 8.96 -3.65
C SER A 31 -4.49 9.89 -4.69
N GLU A 32 -4.01 9.36 -5.83
CA GLU A 32 -3.52 10.18 -6.96
C GLU A 32 -4.55 11.20 -7.48
N LYS A 33 -5.84 10.96 -7.26
CA LYS A 33 -6.91 11.90 -7.65
C LYS A 33 -7.16 12.97 -6.59
N GLU A 34 -6.91 12.66 -5.33
CA GLU A 34 -7.01 13.57 -4.18
C GLU A 34 -5.75 14.45 -4.05
N CYS A 35 -4.62 13.97 -4.59
CA CYS A 35 -3.30 14.57 -4.54
C CYS A 35 -2.93 15.24 -5.87
N LEU A 36 -3.52 16.39 -6.18
CA LEU A 36 -3.34 17.05 -7.49
C LEU A 36 -1.94 17.64 -7.69
N ASP A 37 -1.35 18.18 -6.63
CA ASP A 37 -0.06 18.90 -6.68
C ASP A 37 1.12 18.06 -6.15
N GLU A 38 0.85 16.85 -5.66
CA GLU A 38 1.81 16.03 -4.95
C GLU A 38 1.89 14.61 -5.51
N GLN A 39 3.08 14.03 -5.43
CA GLN A 39 3.31 12.65 -5.85
C GLN A 39 3.11 11.71 -4.66
N VAL A 40 2.03 10.94 -4.68
CA VAL A 40 1.65 9.97 -3.62
C VAL A 40 2.75 8.99 -3.23
N HIS A 41 3.73 8.72 -4.10
CA HIS A 41 4.82 7.79 -3.84
C HIS A 41 6.03 8.41 -3.10
N ILE A 42 6.07 9.73 -2.93
CA ILE A 42 7.17 10.45 -2.26
C ILE A 42 6.68 11.46 -1.22
N ILE A 43 5.37 11.60 -1.06
CA ILE A 43 4.75 12.44 -0.04
C ILE A 43 5.16 11.98 1.36
N GLN A 44 5.33 12.95 2.27
CA GLN A 44 5.54 12.68 3.68
C GLN A 44 4.22 12.88 4.41
N TYR A 45 3.91 11.99 5.34
CA TYR A 45 2.72 12.05 6.17
C TYR A 45 3.08 11.67 7.61
N MET A 46 2.31 12.15 8.57
CA MET A 46 2.48 11.92 9.99
C MET A 46 1.61 10.77 10.48
N TRP A 47 2.21 9.89 11.29
CA TRP A 47 1.50 8.78 11.90
C TRP A 47 2.05 8.47 13.28
N LYS A 48 1.22 7.83 14.11
CA LYS A 48 1.63 7.25 15.39
C LYS A 48 1.00 5.88 15.60
N ILE A 49 1.55 5.15 16.56
CA ILE A 49 0.94 3.92 17.08
C ILE A 49 0.40 4.19 18.48
N ASN A 50 -0.84 3.76 18.72
CA ASN A 50 -1.44 3.73 20.05
C ASN A 50 -2.13 2.38 20.24
N ASN A 51 -1.71 1.62 21.26
CA ASN A 51 -2.24 0.27 21.54
C ASN A 51 -2.36 -0.60 20.28
N GLU A 52 -1.24 -0.77 19.56
CA GLU A 52 -1.15 -1.57 18.31
C GLU A 52 -1.98 -1.02 17.13
N THR A 53 -2.65 0.11 17.29
CA THR A 53 -3.43 0.76 16.24
C THR A 53 -2.63 1.89 15.61
N ILE A 54 -2.51 1.87 14.27
CA ILE A 54 -1.91 2.96 13.51
C ILE A 54 -2.92 4.11 13.38
N ILE A 55 -2.49 5.33 13.67
CA ILE A 55 -3.28 6.55 13.59
C ILE A 55 -2.57 7.50 12.61
N CYS A 56 -3.28 7.95 11.59
CA CYS A 56 -2.84 9.01 10.67
C CYS A 56 -3.17 10.38 11.27
N GLU A 57 -2.20 11.28 11.32
CA GLU A 57 -2.32 12.56 12.05
C GLU A 57 -2.41 13.79 11.14
N ASP A 58 -2.27 13.64 9.82
CA ASP A 58 -2.33 14.77 8.89
C ASP A 58 -3.76 15.30 8.70
N ASP A 59 -3.88 16.63 8.66
CA ASP A 59 -5.14 17.33 8.39
C ASP A 59 -5.43 17.45 6.89
N SER A 60 -4.39 17.42 6.06
CA SER A 60 -4.48 17.55 4.61
C SER A 60 -5.00 16.26 3.98
N THR A 61 -5.90 16.42 3.01
CA THR A 61 -6.60 15.29 2.38
C THR A 61 -5.64 14.34 1.67
N CYS A 62 -4.57 14.87 1.08
CA CYS A 62 -3.61 14.07 0.33
C CYS A 62 -2.76 13.16 1.24
N GLU A 63 -2.03 13.74 2.20
CA GLU A 63 -1.20 13.03 3.18
C GLU A 63 -2.03 12.00 3.96
N PHE A 64 -3.22 12.40 4.42
CA PHE A 64 -4.12 11.53 5.15
C PHE A 64 -4.62 10.35 4.30
N SER A 65 -4.90 10.59 3.01
CA SER A 65 -5.32 9.54 2.07
C SER A 65 -4.22 8.51 1.86
N VAL A 66 -2.97 8.95 1.64
CA VAL A 66 -1.82 8.05 1.47
C VAL A 66 -1.50 7.28 2.75
N CYS A 67 -1.52 7.95 3.92
CA CYS A 67 -1.34 7.28 5.20
C CYS A 67 -2.38 6.17 5.43
N LYS A 68 -3.65 6.40 5.06
CA LYS A 68 -4.68 5.37 5.16
C LYS A 68 -4.41 4.17 4.27
N CYS A 69 -3.98 4.38 3.03
CA CYS A 69 -3.61 3.29 2.14
C CYS A 69 -2.47 2.44 2.73
N ASP A 70 -1.44 3.10 3.29
CA ASP A 70 -0.30 2.41 3.89
C ASP A 70 -0.67 1.70 5.20
N LYS A 71 -1.56 2.29 6.01
CA LYS A 71 -2.15 1.62 7.17
C LYS A 71 -2.87 0.34 6.77
N GLU A 72 -3.75 0.40 5.78
CA GLU A 72 -4.55 -0.76 5.35
C GLU A 72 -3.68 -1.91 4.85
N VAL A 73 -2.60 -1.62 4.10
CA VAL A 73 -1.72 -2.70 3.63
C VAL A 73 -0.95 -3.35 4.76
N VAL A 74 -0.49 -2.57 5.75
CA VAL A 74 0.21 -3.09 6.94
C VAL A 74 -0.73 -3.97 7.76
N GLU A 75 -1.95 -3.51 8.03
CA GLU A 75 -2.96 -4.28 8.77
C GLU A 75 -3.36 -5.56 8.02
N CYS A 76 -3.56 -5.47 6.71
CA CYS A 76 -3.87 -6.62 5.87
C CYS A 76 -2.75 -7.66 5.91
N ILE A 77 -1.48 -7.24 5.77
CA ILE A 77 -0.33 -8.16 5.85
C ILE A 77 -0.24 -8.80 7.24
N ALA A 78 -0.44 -8.03 8.32
CA ALA A 78 -0.38 -8.54 9.69
C ALA A 78 -1.42 -9.65 9.93
N GLN A 79 -2.66 -9.47 9.45
CA GLN A 79 -3.74 -10.48 9.54
C GLN A 79 -3.43 -11.75 8.76
N ASN A 80 -2.68 -11.60 7.67
CA ASN A 80 -2.41 -12.65 6.68
C ASN A 80 -1.02 -13.30 6.82
N ASN A 81 -0.22 -12.86 7.80
CA ASN A 81 1.17 -13.25 7.98
C ASN A 81 1.35 -14.77 8.14
N HIS A 82 0.34 -15.49 8.65
CA HIS A 82 0.34 -16.94 8.77
C HIS A 82 0.37 -17.69 7.43
N THR A 83 0.00 -17.02 6.32
CA THR A 83 0.07 -17.57 4.97
C THR A 83 1.28 -17.09 4.17
N TYR A 84 2.12 -16.25 4.80
CA TYR A 84 3.31 -15.72 4.16
C TYR A 84 4.25 -16.87 3.76
N SER A 85 4.73 -16.83 2.51
CA SER A 85 5.70 -17.79 2.01
C SER A 85 6.97 -17.09 1.57
N GLU A 86 8.10 -17.44 2.19
CA GLU A 86 9.41 -16.89 1.81
C GLU A 86 9.76 -17.16 0.34
N HIS A 87 9.23 -18.25 -0.23
CA HIS A 87 9.39 -18.60 -1.64
C HIS A 87 8.90 -17.48 -2.59
N TYR A 88 7.93 -16.68 -2.15
CA TYR A 88 7.35 -15.60 -2.94
C TYR A 88 8.00 -14.22 -2.72
N ARG A 89 8.89 -14.09 -1.71
CA ARG A 89 9.53 -12.82 -1.32
C ARG A 89 10.29 -12.12 -2.45
N PHE A 90 10.90 -12.88 -3.35
CA PHE A 90 11.75 -12.35 -4.42
C PHE A 90 11.33 -12.83 -5.81
N ILE A 91 10.03 -13.08 -6.05
CA ILE A 91 9.57 -13.35 -7.40
C ILE A 91 9.79 -12.11 -8.27
N ARG A 92 10.83 -12.15 -9.07
CA ARG A 92 10.98 -11.28 -10.23
C ARG A 92 10.19 -11.91 -11.37
N LYS A 93 8.99 -11.40 -11.65
CA LYS A 93 8.43 -11.62 -12.99
C LYS A 93 9.35 -10.90 -13.96
N TYR A 94 10.01 -11.66 -14.84
CA TYR A 94 10.80 -11.09 -15.93
C TYR A 94 9.94 -10.09 -16.69
N ARG A 95 10.56 -8.96 -17.02
CA ARG A 95 9.95 -7.82 -17.70
C ARG A 95 10.14 -7.95 -19.20
#